data_AF-A0A7S3L3Y4-F1
#
_entry.id   AF-A0A7S3L3Y4-F1
#
_cell.length_a   1.000
_cell.length_b   1.000
_cell.length_c   1.000
_cell.angle_alpha   90.00
_cell.angle_beta   90.00
_cell.angle_gamma   90.00
#
_symmetry.space_group_name_H-M   'P 1'
#
loop_
_entity.id
_entity.type
_entity.pdbx_description
1 polymer ?
#
loop_
_entity_poly.entity_id
_entity_poly.type
_entity_poly.pdbx_seq_one_letter_code
_entity_poly.pdbx_strand_id
1 'polypeptide(L)'
;MMHCSAIKDLPSWNETRQADRVSFSQVLVREYEQIFGDALTTCIGAPPLSIGWSYFEQWTAEVDEYELTRKGQRRDRQEMLMPSLVRIQKLMENGYTRRQIHQVMEERRQEATSSITKSTWKRLTRAWKGVGQRREMNCQCKALQTANVNTCGLVGILKNTTTASSRPSKRTISLKSSPKNLWVASHDHTDSDTEGESDDSLSQGVSLRYSL
;
A
#
# COMPACT_ATOMS: atom_id res chain seq x y z
N MET A 1 48.59 46.58 -2.58
CA MET A 1 47.41 46.11 -3.37
C MET A 1 47.87 44.92 -4.18
N MET A 2 47.52 43.71 -3.77
CA MET A 2 47.89 42.50 -4.51
C MET A 2 46.87 42.27 -5.62
N HIS A 3 47.35 42.30 -6.88
CA HIS A 3 46.57 41.97 -8.06
C HIS A 3 46.35 40.46 -8.08
N CYS A 4 45.09 40.04 -7.93
CA CYS A 4 44.67 38.67 -8.11
C CYS A 4 44.48 38.42 -9.62
N SER A 5 45.45 37.76 -10.24
CA SER A 5 45.40 37.35 -11.65
C SER A 5 44.38 36.22 -11.79
N ALA A 6 43.32 36.47 -12.57
CA ALA A 6 42.28 35.49 -12.84
C ALA A 6 42.85 34.24 -13.53
N ILE A 7 42.66 33.08 -12.91
CA ILE A 7 42.89 31.76 -13.50
C ILE A 7 41.85 31.59 -14.62
N LYS A 8 42.25 31.83 -15.87
CA LYS A 8 41.39 31.68 -17.06
C LYS A 8 41.50 30.32 -17.74
N ASP A 9 42.37 29.44 -17.23
CA ASP A 9 42.68 28.16 -17.88
C ASP A 9 42.26 26.98 -16.99
N LEU A 10 40.98 26.96 -16.57
CA LEU A 10 40.39 25.73 -16.06
C LEU A 10 39.99 24.86 -17.26
N PRO A 11 40.51 23.62 -17.38
CA PRO A 11 40.11 22.73 -18.45
C PRO A 11 38.59 22.53 -18.39
N SER A 12 37.92 22.86 -19.49
CA SER A 12 36.52 22.52 -19.72
C SER A 12 36.38 21.00 -19.59
N TRP A 13 35.59 20.52 -18.63
CA TRP A 13 35.33 19.09 -18.37
C TRP A 13 34.59 18.36 -19.52
N ASN A 14 34.56 18.94 -20.72
CA ASN A 14 33.82 18.46 -21.89
C ASN A 14 34.70 17.98 -23.05
N GLU A 15 36.03 18.13 -23.01
CA GLU A 15 36.89 17.66 -24.10
C GLU A 15 37.50 16.30 -23.75
N THR A 16 37.01 15.25 -24.44
CA THR A 16 37.33 13.81 -24.32
C THR A 16 36.64 13.01 -23.21
N ARG A 17 35.32 13.17 -23.07
CA ARG A 17 34.51 12.00 -22.68
C ARG A 17 34.46 11.05 -23.86
N GLN A 18 35.51 10.27 -24.08
CA GLN A 18 35.32 8.97 -24.71
C GLN A 18 34.26 8.29 -23.85
N ALA A 19 33.04 8.17 -24.39
CA ALA A 19 31.95 7.58 -23.64
C ALA A 19 32.36 6.14 -23.39
N ASP A 20 32.78 5.85 -22.17
CA ASP A 20 33.06 4.48 -21.74
C ASP A 20 31.78 3.67 -21.97
N ARG A 21 31.80 2.88 -23.05
CA ARG A 21 30.65 2.06 -23.43
C ARG A 21 30.67 0.83 -22.54
N VAL A 22 29.87 0.87 -21.48
CA VAL A 22 29.59 -0.30 -20.66
C VAL A 22 28.61 -1.19 -21.42
N SER A 23 28.99 -2.46 -21.59
CA SER A 23 28.12 -3.51 -22.14
C SER A 23 28.09 -4.69 -21.19
N PHE A 24 26.98 -5.41 -21.20
CA PHE A 24 26.76 -6.61 -20.39
C PHE A 24 26.59 -7.79 -21.34
N SER A 25 27.26 -8.91 -21.06
CA SER A 25 27.17 -10.12 -21.89
C SER A 25 26.03 -11.03 -21.43
N GLN A 26 25.98 -11.32 -20.13
CA GLN A 26 25.11 -12.34 -19.57
C GLN A 26 24.36 -11.82 -18.34
N VAL A 27 23.17 -12.37 -18.11
CA VAL A 27 22.37 -12.17 -16.91
C VAL A 27 22.32 -13.48 -16.16
N LEU A 28 22.58 -13.43 -14.85
CA LEU A 28 22.34 -14.53 -13.93
C LEU A 28 21.00 -14.31 -13.23
N VAL A 29 20.09 -15.27 -13.35
CA VAL A 29 18.79 -15.26 -12.69
C VAL A 29 18.81 -16.29 -11.57
N ARG A 30 18.35 -15.87 -10.39
CA ARG A 30 18.29 -16.70 -9.18
C ARG A 30 16.87 -16.72 -8.64
N GLU A 31 16.40 -17.91 -8.29
CA GLU A 31 15.10 -18.11 -7.65
C GLU A 31 15.28 -18.33 -6.16
N TYR A 32 14.60 -17.51 -5.36
CA TYR A 32 14.68 -17.50 -3.91
C TYR A 32 13.38 -17.95 -3.27
N GLU A 33 13.48 -18.47 -2.05
CA GLU A 33 12.31 -18.77 -1.23
C GLU A 33 11.48 -17.52 -0.91
N GLN A 34 10.16 -17.70 -0.81
CA GLN A 34 9.28 -16.63 -0.33
C GLN A 34 8.91 -16.94 1.12
N ILE A 35 9.16 -15.96 1.99
CA ILE A 35 8.95 -16.04 3.43
C ILE A 35 7.99 -14.94 3.89
N PHE A 36 7.55 -15.01 5.15
CA PHE A 36 6.86 -13.89 5.78
C PHE A 36 7.76 -12.66 5.85
N GLY A 37 7.23 -11.50 5.46
CA GLY A 37 7.96 -10.24 5.53
C GLY A 37 7.86 -9.51 6.88
N ASP A 38 8.69 -8.48 7.02
CA ASP A 38 8.76 -7.63 8.23
C ASP A 38 7.94 -6.35 8.14
N ALA A 39 7.33 -6.09 6.99
CA ALA A 39 6.52 -4.90 6.84
C ALA A 39 5.31 -4.96 7.79
N LEU A 40 5.25 -4.03 8.74
CA LEU A 40 4.09 -3.82 9.63
C LEU A 40 2.86 -3.26 8.88
N THR A 41 2.80 -3.45 7.57
CA THR A 41 1.79 -2.85 6.70
C THR A 41 0.41 -3.37 7.07
N THR A 42 -0.54 -2.45 7.14
CA THR A 42 -1.95 -2.69 7.46
C THR A 42 -2.70 -3.35 6.30
N CYS A 43 -2.02 -4.08 5.42
CA CYS A 43 -2.63 -4.66 4.24
C CYS A 43 -3.60 -5.77 4.66
N ILE A 44 -4.88 -5.41 4.68
CA ILE A 44 -5.98 -6.22 5.15
C ILE A 44 -5.97 -7.57 4.41
N GLY A 45 -5.92 -8.66 5.17
CA GLY A 45 -6.24 -9.99 4.68
C GLY A 45 -5.07 -10.87 4.23
N ALA A 46 -3.80 -10.46 4.36
CA ALA A 46 -2.66 -11.37 4.19
C ALA A 46 -1.36 -10.77 4.78
N PRO A 47 -0.43 -11.60 5.31
CA PRO A 47 0.86 -11.12 5.78
C PRO A 47 1.72 -10.63 4.59
N PRO A 48 2.67 -9.71 4.82
CA PRO A 48 3.62 -9.31 3.79
C PRO A 48 4.44 -10.51 3.32
N LEU A 49 4.83 -10.52 2.05
CA LEU A 49 5.82 -11.45 1.52
C LEU A 49 7.19 -10.79 1.50
N SER A 50 8.22 -11.55 1.80
CA SER A 50 9.61 -11.19 1.57
C SER A 50 10.32 -12.34 0.85
N ILE A 51 11.50 -12.04 0.37
CA ILE A 51 12.40 -13.01 -0.22
C ILE A 51 13.39 -13.45 0.86
N GLY A 52 13.58 -14.77 1.02
CA GLY A 52 14.58 -15.33 1.92
C GLY A 52 15.98 -15.29 1.32
N TRP A 53 16.97 -15.79 2.07
CA TRP A 53 18.36 -15.81 1.62
C TRP A 53 18.71 -17.10 0.85
N SER A 54 17.89 -18.14 1.01
CA SER A 54 18.07 -19.43 0.33
C SER A 54 17.59 -19.34 -1.12
N TYR A 55 18.40 -19.82 -2.05
CA TYR A 55 18.04 -19.95 -3.46
C TYR A 55 17.99 -21.43 -3.87
N PHE A 56 17.07 -21.76 -4.78
CA PHE A 56 16.86 -23.14 -5.24
C PHE A 56 17.44 -23.38 -6.64
N GLU A 57 17.31 -22.39 -7.52
CA GLU A 57 17.69 -22.51 -8.92
C GLU A 57 18.49 -21.29 -9.37
N GLN A 58 19.46 -21.53 -10.24
CA GLN A 58 20.25 -20.51 -10.89
C GLN A 58 20.39 -20.87 -12.36
N TRP A 59 20.09 -19.92 -13.24
CA TRP A 59 20.36 -20.06 -14.67
C TRP A 59 20.98 -18.78 -15.23
N THR A 60 21.68 -18.94 -16.35
CA THR A 60 22.39 -17.85 -17.03
C THR A 60 21.92 -17.79 -18.47
N ALA A 61 21.67 -16.58 -18.98
CA ALA A 61 21.39 -16.37 -20.40
C ALA A 61 22.07 -15.11 -20.92
N GLU A 62 22.18 -15.01 -22.24
CA GLU A 62 22.66 -13.78 -22.89
C GLU A 62 21.65 -12.64 -22.68
N VAL A 63 22.17 -11.43 -22.48
CA VAL A 63 21.34 -10.24 -22.20
C VAL A 63 20.33 -10.00 -23.33
N ASP A 64 20.76 -10.16 -24.58
CA ASP A 64 19.91 -9.92 -25.74
C ASP A 64 18.77 -10.93 -25.83
N GLU A 65 19.04 -12.22 -25.56
CA GLU A 65 18.00 -13.25 -25.49
C GLU A 65 16.99 -12.96 -24.38
N TYR A 66 17.48 -12.56 -23.19
CA TYR A 66 16.63 -12.21 -22.08
C TYR A 66 15.72 -11.01 -22.38
N GLU A 67 16.26 -9.94 -22.99
CA GLU A 67 15.48 -8.76 -23.35
C GLU A 67 14.46 -9.04 -24.46
N LEU A 68 14.74 -9.97 -25.38
CA LEU A 68 13.76 -10.40 -26.39
C LEU A 68 12.51 -11.01 -25.74
N THR A 69 12.66 -11.81 -24.69
CA THR A 69 11.50 -12.38 -23.97
C THR A 69 10.64 -11.32 -23.27
N ARG A 70 11.22 -10.17 -22.91
CA ARG A 70 10.53 -9.08 -22.20
C ARG A 70 9.86 -8.05 -23.10
N LYS A 71 10.20 -8.00 -24.39
CA LYS A 71 9.65 -7.01 -25.33
C LYS A 71 8.11 -7.13 -25.40
N GLY A 72 7.43 -6.03 -25.07
CA GLY A 72 5.96 -5.95 -25.09
C GLY A 72 5.24 -6.44 -23.82
N GLN A 73 5.96 -6.95 -22.82
CA GLN A 73 5.38 -7.50 -21.57
C GLN A 73 5.72 -6.68 -20.32
N ARG A 74 6.03 -5.39 -20.45
CA ARG A 74 6.27 -4.56 -19.27
C ARG A 74 4.97 -4.35 -18.51
N ARG A 75 4.98 -4.77 -17.24
CA ARG A 75 3.84 -4.64 -16.34
C ARG A 75 3.51 -3.18 -16.06
N ASP A 76 2.22 -2.84 -16.06
CA ASP A 76 1.77 -1.55 -15.55
C ASP A 76 1.84 -1.51 -14.02
N ARG A 77 1.78 -0.31 -13.44
CA ARG A 77 1.80 -0.10 -12.00
C ARG A 77 0.73 -0.91 -11.26
N GLN A 78 -0.44 -1.09 -11.85
CA GLN A 78 -1.50 -1.91 -11.25
C GLN A 78 -1.15 -3.40 -11.22
N GLU A 79 -0.46 -3.89 -12.24
CA GLU A 79 -0.02 -5.29 -12.36
C GLU A 79 1.17 -5.61 -11.45
N MET A 80 1.87 -4.59 -10.96
CA MET A 80 2.90 -4.75 -9.92
C MET A 80 2.30 -4.94 -8.52
N LEU A 81 1.01 -4.69 -8.31
CA LEU A 81 0.35 -4.91 -7.02
C LEU A 81 -0.09 -6.37 -6.91
N MET A 82 0.37 -7.04 -5.85
CA MET A 82 -0.03 -8.41 -5.54
C MET A 82 -1.25 -8.43 -4.61
N PRO A 83 -2.42 -8.98 -5.04
CA PRO A 83 -3.60 -9.10 -4.19
C PRO A 83 -3.34 -9.97 -2.94
N SER A 84 -4.11 -9.75 -1.87
CA SER A 84 -4.00 -10.53 -0.62
C SER A 84 -4.21 -12.04 -0.82
N LEU A 85 -5.21 -12.42 -1.63
CA LEU A 85 -5.49 -13.83 -1.93
C LEU A 85 -4.31 -14.51 -2.63
N VAL A 86 -3.68 -13.81 -3.58
CA VAL A 86 -2.50 -14.31 -4.30
C VAL A 86 -1.33 -14.48 -3.33
N ARG A 87 -1.14 -13.56 -2.37
CA ARG A 87 -0.11 -13.68 -1.33
C ARG A 87 -0.33 -14.92 -0.44
N ILE A 88 -1.57 -15.17 0.00
CA ILE A 88 -1.89 -16.37 0.79
C ILE A 88 -1.62 -17.63 -0.01
N GLN A 89 -2.07 -17.67 -1.27
CA GLN A 89 -1.86 -18.82 -2.14
C GLN A 89 -0.36 -19.11 -2.29
N LYS A 90 0.46 -18.08 -2.53
CA LYS A 90 1.92 -18.23 -2.64
C LYS A 90 2.56 -18.80 -1.37
N LEU A 91 2.11 -18.35 -0.20
CA LEU A 91 2.59 -18.92 1.07
C LEU A 91 2.16 -20.38 1.24
N MET A 92 0.93 -20.71 0.86
CA MET A 92 0.45 -22.10 0.90
C MET A 92 1.21 -23.01 -0.08
N GLU A 93 1.53 -22.52 -1.28
CA GLU A 93 2.39 -23.21 -2.27
C GLU A 93 3.80 -23.48 -1.70
N ASN A 94 4.32 -22.58 -0.86
CA ASN A 94 5.59 -22.74 -0.16
C ASN A 94 5.51 -23.62 1.10
N GLY A 95 4.37 -24.28 1.35
CA GLY A 95 4.20 -25.23 2.45
C GLY A 95 3.74 -24.61 3.78
N TYR A 96 3.42 -23.31 3.83
CA TYR A 96 2.87 -22.71 5.04
C TYR A 96 1.40 -23.09 5.24
N THR A 97 1.07 -23.51 6.46
CA THR A 97 -0.32 -23.83 6.83
C THR A 97 -1.12 -22.55 7.03
N ARG A 98 -2.45 -22.62 6.81
CA ARG A 98 -3.37 -21.50 7.09
C ARG A 98 -3.27 -21.00 8.53
N ARG A 99 -3.03 -21.92 9.49
CA ARG A 99 -2.85 -21.60 10.90
C ARG A 99 -1.62 -20.73 11.13
N GLN A 100 -0.47 -21.08 10.54
CA GLN A 100 0.75 -20.28 10.62
C GLN A 100 0.56 -18.89 9.98
N ILE A 101 -0.08 -18.83 8.82
CA ILE A 101 -0.38 -17.56 8.14
C ILE A 101 -1.23 -16.66 9.04
N HIS A 102 -2.28 -17.21 9.65
CA HIS A 102 -3.15 -16.47 10.56
C HIS A 102 -2.41 -16.00 11.83
N GLN A 103 -1.57 -16.87 12.40
CA GLN A 103 -0.76 -16.53 13.57
C GLN A 103 0.16 -15.33 13.29
N VAL A 104 0.91 -15.37 12.18
CA VAL A 104 1.79 -14.26 11.78
C VAL A 104 1.00 -12.98 11.54
N MET A 105 -0.20 -13.08 10.92
CA MET A 105 -1.06 -11.91 10.73
C MET A 105 -1.47 -11.26 12.05
N GLU A 106 -1.81 -12.06 13.06
CA GLU A 106 -2.22 -11.57 14.37
C GLU A 106 -1.04 -10.96 15.13
N GLU A 107 0.12 -11.61 15.10
CA GLU A 107 1.37 -11.08 15.67
C GLU A 107 1.72 -9.71 15.07
N ARG A 108 1.72 -9.58 13.74
CA ARG A 108 2.00 -8.30 13.06
C ARG A 108 0.95 -7.24 13.35
N ARG A 109 -0.32 -7.64 13.49
CA ARG A 109 -1.39 -6.71 13.89
C ARG A 109 -1.13 -6.17 15.30
N GLN A 110 -0.75 -7.03 16.23
CA GLN A 110 -0.42 -6.64 17.59
C GLN A 110 0.79 -5.71 17.62
N GLU A 111 1.87 -6.04 16.91
CA GLU A 111 3.05 -5.18 16.75
C GLU A 111 2.70 -3.81 16.15
N ALA A 112 1.88 -3.76 15.11
CA ALA A 112 1.45 -2.50 14.52
C ALA A 112 0.66 -1.66 15.53
N THR A 113 -0.21 -2.28 16.33
CA THR A 113 -0.97 -1.56 17.37
C THR A 113 -0.12 -1.12 18.57
N SER A 114 0.92 -1.88 18.94
CA SER A 114 1.80 -1.57 20.06
C SER A 114 2.89 -0.55 19.67
N SER A 115 3.36 -0.59 18.43
CA SER A 115 4.35 0.33 17.85
C SER A 115 3.81 1.75 17.71
N ILE A 116 2.49 1.93 17.55
CA ILE A 116 1.87 3.25 17.68
C ILE A 116 2.00 3.69 19.13
N THR A 117 3.05 4.47 19.41
CA THR A 117 3.28 5.02 20.74
C THR A 117 2.02 5.71 21.27
N LYS A 118 1.70 5.48 22.55
CA LYS A 118 0.52 6.08 23.22
C LYS A 118 0.45 7.60 22.99
N SER A 119 1.61 8.27 22.86
CA SER A 119 1.73 9.70 22.54
C SER A 119 1.24 10.05 21.12
N THR A 120 1.54 9.22 20.12
CA THR A 120 1.08 9.38 18.73
C THR A 120 -0.42 9.14 18.63
N TRP A 121 -0.95 8.14 19.32
CA TRP A 121 -2.40 7.91 19.39
C TRP A 121 -3.13 9.04 20.11
N LYS A 122 -2.57 9.58 21.20
CA LYS A 122 -3.07 10.79 21.87
C LYS A 122 -3.01 12.03 20.97
N ARG A 123 -2.05 12.13 20.05
CA ARG A 123 -1.91 13.27 19.11
C ARG A 123 -2.91 13.17 17.97
N LEU A 124 -3.07 11.98 17.39
CA LEU A 124 -4.07 11.68 16.35
C LEU A 124 -5.50 11.84 16.86
N THR A 125 -5.81 11.32 18.05
CA THR A 125 -7.14 11.48 18.66
C THR A 125 -7.46 12.92 19.04
N ARG A 126 -6.48 13.71 19.50
CA ARG A 126 -6.64 15.17 19.73
C ARG A 126 -6.94 15.92 18.43
N ALA A 127 -6.22 15.60 17.36
CA ALA A 127 -6.48 16.21 16.04
C ALA A 127 -7.89 15.88 15.53
N TRP A 128 -8.35 14.64 15.68
CA TRP A 128 -9.69 14.22 15.28
C TRP A 128 -10.80 14.90 16.09
N LYS A 129 -10.65 15.01 17.42
CA LYS A 129 -11.61 15.73 18.27
C LYS A 129 -11.71 17.22 17.89
N GLY A 130 -10.58 17.86 17.54
CA GLY A 130 -10.57 19.25 17.08
C GLY A 130 -11.24 19.47 15.72
N VAL A 131 -11.21 18.48 14.81
CA VAL A 131 -11.87 18.56 13.50
C VAL A 131 -13.39 18.35 13.63
N GLY A 132 -13.84 17.49 14.54
CA GLY A 132 -15.27 17.30 14.85
C GLY A 132 -15.92 18.59 15.38
N GLN A 133 -15.30 19.23 16.38
CA GLN A 133 -15.79 20.49 16.96
C GLN A 133 -15.82 21.65 15.96
N ARG A 134 -14.86 21.70 15.03
CA ARG A 134 -14.80 22.73 14.00
C ARG A 134 -15.88 22.56 12.92
N ARG A 135 -16.35 21.33 12.65
CA ARG A 135 -17.50 21.11 11.75
C ARG A 135 -18.82 21.49 12.41
N GLU A 136 -18.96 21.28 13.70
CA GLU A 136 -20.17 21.64 14.47
C GLU A 136 -20.32 23.16 14.59
N MET A 137 -19.23 23.89 14.89
CA MET A 137 -19.23 25.36 14.88
C MET A 137 -19.48 25.96 13.48
N ASN A 138 -18.96 25.35 12.41
CA ASN A 138 -19.13 25.89 11.06
C ASN A 138 -20.55 25.63 10.49
N CYS A 139 -21.25 24.61 10.98
CA CYS A 139 -22.69 24.44 10.73
C CYS A 139 -23.53 25.48 11.49
N GLN A 140 -23.15 25.84 12.71
CA GLN A 140 -23.85 26.89 13.48
C GLN A 140 -23.65 28.29 12.88
N CYS A 141 -22.45 28.64 12.39
CA CYS A 141 -22.22 29.94 11.74
C CYS A 141 -22.98 30.09 10.41
N LYS A 142 -23.17 29.02 9.63
CA LYS A 142 -23.99 29.06 8.39
C LYS A 142 -25.50 29.16 8.66
N ALA A 143 -25.98 28.58 9.76
CA ALA A 143 -27.37 28.74 10.19
C ALA A 143 -27.68 30.17 10.64
N LEU A 144 -26.74 30.84 11.32
CA LEU A 144 -26.91 32.23 11.75
C LEU A 144 -26.78 33.24 10.60
N GLN A 145 -25.96 32.96 9.59
CA GLN A 145 -25.85 33.82 8.40
C GLN A 145 -27.09 33.75 7.48
N THR A 146 -27.82 32.64 7.47
CA THR A 146 -29.08 32.51 6.69
C THR A 146 -30.30 33.07 7.42
N ALA A 147 -30.21 33.28 8.74
CA ALA A 147 -31.25 33.94 9.52
C ALA A 147 -31.25 35.48 9.39
N ASN A 148 -30.14 36.09 8.96
CA ASN A 148 -29.99 37.55 8.91
C ASN A 148 -30.31 38.19 7.55
N VAL A 149 -30.99 37.49 6.63
CA VAL A 149 -31.46 38.06 5.34
C VAL A 149 -32.98 38.28 5.31
N ASN A 150 -33.71 37.93 6.38
CA ASN A 150 -35.18 37.99 6.40
C ASN A 150 -35.77 38.97 7.42
N THR A 151 -35.00 39.98 7.87
CA THR A 151 -35.54 41.13 8.61
C THR A 151 -35.29 42.43 7.84
N CYS A 152 -35.85 42.51 6.64
CA CYS A 152 -36.19 43.79 6.03
C CYS A 152 -37.47 43.60 5.23
N GLY A 153 -38.60 43.62 5.94
CA GLY A 153 -39.92 43.69 5.34
C GLY A 153 -40.26 45.12 4.95
N LEU A 154 -40.84 45.24 3.75
CA LEU A 154 -41.90 46.16 3.37
C LEU A 154 -41.55 47.62 3.01
N VAL A 155 -41.13 47.81 1.75
CA VAL A 155 -41.74 48.71 0.73
C VAL A 155 -41.26 48.11 -0.62
N GLY A 156 -42.01 47.80 -1.67
CA GLY A 156 -43.36 48.09 -2.12
C GLY A 156 -43.28 48.06 -3.67
N ILE A 157 -44.32 47.54 -4.32
CA ILE A 157 -44.81 47.98 -5.64
C ILE A 157 -44.09 47.45 -6.91
N LEU A 158 -44.77 46.47 -7.52
CA LEU A 158 -45.16 46.31 -8.95
C LEU A 158 -44.12 46.35 -10.10
N LYS A 159 -44.13 45.20 -10.82
CA LYS A 159 -43.99 44.99 -12.28
C LYS A 159 -42.59 45.38 -12.87
N ASN A 160 -42.03 44.84 -13.97
CA ASN A 160 -42.53 44.19 -15.17
C ASN A 160 -41.45 43.23 -15.75
N THR A 161 -41.91 42.21 -16.48
CA THR A 161 -41.43 41.65 -17.76
C THR A 161 -39.94 41.67 -18.19
N THR A 162 -39.50 40.48 -18.62
CA THR A 162 -38.51 40.16 -19.70
C THR A 162 -37.10 40.71 -19.60
N THR A 163 -36.12 39.82 -19.44
CA THR A 163 -35.14 39.48 -20.50
C THR A 163 -34.24 38.33 -20.07
N ALA A 164 -33.91 37.50 -21.06
CA ALA A 164 -33.09 36.30 -20.96
C ALA A 164 -31.65 36.60 -20.49
N SER A 165 -31.06 35.67 -19.72
CA SER A 165 -29.63 35.43 -19.80
C SER A 165 -29.27 34.07 -19.20
N SER A 166 -28.64 33.28 -20.06
CA SER A 166 -27.96 32.01 -19.85
C SER A 166 -27.02 31.94 -18.63
N ARG A 167 -26.95 30.73 -18.02
CA ARG A 167 -25.77 29.99 -17.48
C ARG A 167 -26.11 29.29 -16.15
N PRO A 168 -25.33 28.26 -15.73
CA PRO A 168 -25.14 26.98 -16.38
C PRO A 168 -25.64 25.83 -15.48
N SER A 169 -26.00 24.73 -16.13
CA SER A 169 -26.35 23.44 -15.55
C SER A 169 -25.34 22.96 -14.49
N LYS A 170 -25.71 23.05 -13.20
CA LYS A 170 -25.06 22.29 -12.14
C LYS A 170 -25.73 20.90 -12.07
N ARG A 171 -24.98 19.89 -12.51
CA ARG A 171 -25.33 18.47 -12.38
C ARG A 171 -25.54 18.14 -10.90
N THR A 172 -26.77 17.83 -10.54
CA THR A 172 -27.10 17.23 -9.24
C THR A 172 -26.64 15.77 -9.27
N ILE A 173 -25.52 15.46 -8.61
CA ILE A 173 -25.09 14.08 -8.39
C ILE A 173 -25.98 13.53 -7.28
N SER A 174 -26.94 12.69 -7.66
CA SER A 174 -27.77 11.91 -6.75
C SER A 174 -26.89 10.83 -6.10
N LEU A 175 -26.37 11.12 -4.91
CA LEU A 175 -25.81 10.09 -4.03
C LEU A 175 -26.99 9.34 -3.41
N LYS A 176 -27.41 8.26 -4.06
CA LYS A 176 -28.28 7.26 -3.47
C LYS A 176 -27.56 6.67 -2.26
N SER A 177 -28.00 7.05 -1.07
CA SER A 177 -27.72 6.34 0.17
C SER A 177 -28.31 4.93 0.04
N SER A 178 -27.45 3.92 -0.10
CA SER A 178 -27.84 2.53 0.10
C SER A 178 -27.37 2.02 1.46
N PRO A 179 -28.14 1.10 2.06
CA PRO A 179 -28.28 1.00 3.49
C PRO A 179 -27.25 0.09 4.14
N LYS A 180 -27.13 0.32 5.44
CA LYS A 180 -26.44 -0.46 6.44
C LYS A 180 -27.06 -1.88 6.52
N ASN A 181 -26.21 -2.82 6.91
CA ASN A 181 -26.52 -4.12 7.53
C ASN A 181 -26.77 -5.29 6.56
N LEU A 182 -25.81 -6.20 6.49
CA LEU A 182 -26.09 -7.62 6.62
C LEU A 182 -24.93 -8.26 7.39
N TRP A 183 -25.08 -8.31 8.71
CA TRP A 183 -24.40 -9.29 9.54
C TRP A 183 -25.00 -10.63 9.16
N VAL A 184 -24.23 -11.51 8.51
CA VAL A 184 -24.61 -12.90 8.35
C VAL A 184 -23.99 -13.69 9.48
N ALA A 185 -24.87 -14.46 10.09
CA ALA A 185 -24.72 -15.24 11.30
C ALA A 185 -23.52 -16.18 11.28
N SER A 186 -22.92 -16.32 12.47
CA SER A 186 -22.15 -17.46 12.90
C SER A 186 -22.86 -18.76 12.54
N HIS A 187 -22.16 -19.63 11.80
CA HIS A 187 -22.46 -21.05 11.81
C HIS A 187 -21.41 -21.70 12.70
N ASP A 188 -21.87 -22.15 13.87
CA ASP A 188 -21.17 -23.10 14.71
C ASP A 188 -20.93 -24.38 13.87
N HIS A 189 -19.67 -24.72 13.66
CA HIS A 189 -19.29 -26.03 13.17
C HIS A 189 -18.73 -26.79 14.37
N THR A 190 -19.54 -27.72 14.84
CA THR A 190 -19.22 -28.70 15.86
C THR A 190 -18.03 -29.54 15.41
N ASP A 191 -17.02 -29.57 16.27
CA ASP A 191 -15.92 -30.51 16.26
C ASP A 191 -16.44 -31.95 16.17
N SER A 192 -15.93 -32.71 15.21
CA SER A 192 -15.98 -34.16 15.23
C SER A 192 -14.55 -34.66 15.13
N ASP A 193 -14.02 -35.00 16.30
CA ASP A 193 -12.79 -35.73 16.52
C ASP A 193 -12.77 -37.01 15.66
N THR A 194 -11.68 -37.22 14.93
CA THR A 194 -11.33 -38.55 14.45
C THR A 194 -9.84 -38.70 14.67
N GLU A 195 -9.51 -39.30 15.81
CA GLU A 195 -8.17 -39.77 16.12
C GLU A 195 -7.79 -40.84 15.10
N GLY A 196 -6.83 -40.49 14.25
CA GLY A 196 -6.15 -41.40 13.34
C GLY A 196 -4.70 -41.50 13.78
N GLU A 197 -4.47 -42.38 14.75
CA GLU A 197 -3.17 -42.85 15.19
C GLU A 197 -2.51 -43.63 14.04
N SER A 198 -1.43 -43.09 13.50
CA SER A 198 -0.54 -43.84 12.61
C SER A 198 0.91 -43.55 13.00
N ASP A 199 1.50 -44.55 13.65
CA ASP A 199 2.92 -44.73 13.85
C ASP A 199 3.70 -44.44 12.56
N ASP A 200 4.69 -43.55 12.64
CA ASP A 200 5.79 -43.60 11.69
C ASP A 200 7.14 -43.51 12.38
N SER A 201 7.89 -44.56 12.09
CA SER A 201 9.10 -44.99 12.74
C SER A 201 10.31 -44.19 12.25
N LEU A 202 11.20 -43.87 13.19
CA LEU A 202 12.66 -43.88 13.06
C LEU A 202 13.26 -43.69 11.64
N SER A 203 13.85 -42.52 11.37
CA SER A 203 15.17 -42.50 10.70
C SER A 203 15.97 -41.22 10.94
N GLN A 204 16.98 -41.38 11.80
CA GLN A 204 18.37 -40.89 11.64
C GLN A 204 18.61 -39.39 11.45
N GLY A 205 19.08 -38.77 12.55
CA GLY A 205 19.71 -37.46 12.54
C GLY A 205 21.05 -37.47 11.82
N VAL A 206 21.23 -36.53 10.89
CA VAL A 206 22.54 -36.18 10.34
C VAL A 206 23.05 -34.97 11.09
N SER A 207 24.04 -35.19 11.95
CA SER A 207 24.80 -34.16 12.63
C SER A 207 25.83 -33.58 11.66
N LEU A 208 25.60 -32.37 11.14
CA LEU A 208 26.63 -31.60 10.46
C LEU A 208 27.27 -30.63 11.46
N ARG A 209 28.47 -31.01 11.91
CA ARG A 209 29.39 -30.13 12.62
C ARG A 209 29.95 -29.12 11.63
N TYR A 210 29.72 -27.84 11.89
CA TYR A 210 30.48 -26.76 11.28
C TYR A 210 31.80 -26.62 12.06
N SER A 211 32.92 -26.82 11.37
CA SER A 211 34.24 -26.41 11.85
C SER A 211 34.48 -24.97 11.39
N LEU A 212 34.83 -24.10 12.34
CA LEU A 212 35.31 -22.73 12.14
C LEU A 212 36.70 -22.73 11.49
#